data_AF-A0A834Z9B5-F1
#
_entry.id   AF-A0A834Z9B5-F1
#
_cell.length_a   1.000
_cell.length_b   1.000
_cell.length_c   1.000
_cell.angle_alpha   90.00
_cell.angle_beta   90.00
_cell.angle_gamma   90.00
#
_symmetry.space_group_name_H-M   'P 1'
#
loop_
_entity.id
_entity.type
_entity.pdbx_description
1 polymer ?
#
loop_
_entity_poly.entity_id
_entity_poly.type
_entity_poly.pdbx_seq_one_letter_code
_entity_poly.pdbx_strand_id
1 'polypeptide(L)'
;MTVHSIVIQKLLSTNAHLGRRVAAHHFKVYVTGSRNGMSILDPDKTLICLRNACHFIGSLVRHKGRFLFVNTNSLFDEIVEQMTARIGCANDARWRIGGFLTNSSSPKKIRSRSKKINLGSTQLPDCVVIMNTDRKSSVILEADRLQIPIVSLVDSDVPLDSYRRITYPIPAKDSIQFVYLFCNLIVKTFLLERGRIAGTKETAGGETTRSNTSKRRKNIGEAAHVECSEIKTQTDEVTGPYESVVPTTDPSETKKLLDKLVVIKLNEDLGTTTGLTGPKSIIGVREGLASLDSIVNQIQSLNSKYGCNIPLILMNLLNSHDDTLKITEKYSKSNIEMHSFNQGQYPQVVVEDFMSLPCKGQTAKDGWYPPGNDNVLSSLMNSGKLDVLLTQGKEYAFVANSDNLGNVVDLRNNQKHGGLCSLTVTPKTVADVKGGSLNSNRRNVQLLGLAQVLDEHVNELMSTEKPMIFNRNNLWVNLKANRRLAEAGVP
;
A
#
# COMPACT_ATOMS: atom_id res chain seq x y z
N MET A 1 8.04 24.69 -29.89
CA MET A 1 8.64 24.38 -28.57
C MET A 1 7.74 23.39 -27.86
N THR A 2 8.27 22.29 -27.31
CA THR A 2 7.48 21.30 -26.57
C THR A 2 7.11 21.85 -25.19
N VAL A 3 6.05 21.32 -24.56
CA VAL A 3 5.69 21.69 -23.17
C VAL A 3 6.87 21.45 -22.22
N HIS A 4 7.60 20.35 -22.44
CA HIS A 4 8.83 20.03 -21.73
C HIS A 4 9.87 21.15 -21.83
N SER A 5 10.17 21.65 -23.04
CA SER A 5 11.16 22.70 -23.23
C SER A 5 10.78 24.01 -22.54
N ILE A 6 9.48 24.35 -22.49
CA ILE A 6 8.98 25.56 -21.82
C ILE A 6 9.16 25.44 -20.30
N VAL A 7 8.87 24.28 -19.72
CA VAL A 7 9.02 24.03 -18.29
C VAL A 7 10.49 24.08 -17.87
N ILE A 8 11.38 23.44 -18.65
CA ILE A 8 12.82 23.49 -18.42
C ILE A 8 13.33 24.93 -18.54
N GLN A 9 12.89 25.69 -19.55
CA GLN A 9 13.25 27.10 -19.69
C GLN A 9 12.80 27.92 -18.47
N LYS A 10 11.63 27.62 -17.89
CA LYS A 10 11.16 28.27 -16.67
C LYS A 10 12.05 27.93 -15.46
N LEU A 11 12.43 26.66 -15.28
CA LEU A 11 13.35 26.22 -14.22
C LEU A 11 14.74 26.87 -14.35
N LEU A 12 15.23 27.03 -15.59
CA LEU A 12 16.49 27.72 -15.85
C LEU A 12 16.39 29.22 -15.50
N SER A 13 15.27 29.86 -15.86
CA SER A 13 15.04 31.29 -15.56
C SER A 13 15.01 31.61 -14.07
N THR A 14 14.71 30.64 -13.20
CA THR A 14 14.70 30.82 -11.74
C THR A 14 16.06 30.59 -11.09
N ASN A 15 17.13 30.35 -11.85
CA ASN A 15 18.47 30.05 -11.33
C ASN A 15 18.54 28.83 -10.38
N ALA A 16 17.55 27.93 -10.44
CA ALA A 16 17.48 26.75 -9.57
C ALA A 16 18.58 25.72 -9.87
N HIS A 17 19.08 25.74 -11.10
CA HIS A 17 20.13 24.85 -11.60
C HIS A 17 21.54 25.20 -11.10
N LEU A 18 21.73 26.40 -10.51
CA LEU A 18 23.05 26.87 -10.06
C LEU A 18 23.29 26.47 -8.60
N GLY A 19 23.69 25.23 -8.36
CA GLY A 19 24.01 24.73 -7.02
C GLY A 19 25.26 25.36 -6.39
N ARG A 20 25.60 24.94 -5.17
CA ARG A 20 26.79 25.44 -4.46
C ARG A 20 28.11 24.92 -5.04
N ARG A 21 29.22 25.48 -4.53
CA ARG A 21 30.56 25.25 -5.08
C ARG A 21 31.07 23.81 -5.00
N VAL A 22 30.65 23.07 -3.98
CA VAL A 22 31.07 21.67 -3.78
C VAL A 22 29.81 20.81 -3.76
N ALA A 23 29.74 19.85 -4.68
CA ALA A 23 28.74 18.81 -4.66
C ALA A 23 29.20 17.67 -3.75
N ALA A 24 28.37 17.32 -2.77
CA ALA A 24 28.57 16.13 -1.96
C ALA A 24 28.52 14.88 -2.86
N HIS A 25 29.27 13.83 -2.50
CA HIS A 25 29.43 12.62 -3.33
C HIS A 25 28.08 11.99 -3.73
N HIS A 26 27.16 11.87 -2.77
CA HIS A 26 25.83 11.29 -2.97
C HIS A 26 24.93 12.17 -3.85
N PHE A 27 25.23 13.46 -3.99
CA PHE A 27 24.45 14.40 -4.77
C PHE A 27 24.89 14.50 -6.23
N LYS A 28 26.04 13.89 -6.60
CA LYS A 28 26.57 13.88 -7.97
C LYS A 28 25.60 13.32 -9.01
N VAL A 29 24.66 12.45 -8.59
CA VAL A 29 23.62 11.90 -9.48
C VAL A 29 22.75 13.01 -10.09
N TYR A 30 22.56 14.14 -9.42
CA TYR A 30 21.77 15.28 -9.89
C TYR A 30 22.61 16.37 -10.57
N VAL A 31 23.94 16.21 -10.64
CA VAL A 31 24.86 17.22 -11.16
C VAL A 31 25.30 16.83 -12.57
N THR A 32 25.12 17.72 -13.53
CA THR A 32 25.57 17.54 -14.92
C THR A 32 27.04 17.94 -15.08
N GLY A 33 27.49 18.94 -14.34
CA GLY A 33 28.86 19.44 -14.42
C GLY A 33 29.11 20.61 -13.46
N SER A 34 30.18 21.37 -13.70
CA SER A 34 30.50 22.56 -12.91
C SER A 34 30.88 23.75 -13.80
N ARG A 35 30.45 24.97 -13.43
CA ARG A 35 30.81 26.21 -14.13
C ARG A 35 31.19 27.28 -13.11
N ASN A 36 32.33 27.94 -13.32
CA ASN A 36 32.90 28.94 -12.39
C ASN A 36 32.98 28.43 -10.95
N GLY A 37 33.30 27.15 -10.79
CA GLY A 37 33.35 26.48 -9.51
C GLY A 37 31.99 26.24 -8.83
N MET A 38 30.85 26.50 -9.49
CA MET A 38 29.51 26.14 -9.01
C MET A 38 29.03 24.84 -9.66
N SER A 39 28.31 24.01 -8.91
CA SER A 39 27.72 22.77 -9.44
C SER A 39 26.48 23.11 -10.29
N ILE A 40 26.37 22.54 -11.49
CA ILE A 40 25.20 22.68 -12.35
C ILE A 40 24.30 21.47 -12.11
N LEU A 41 23.11 21.72 -11.57
CA LEU A 41 22.07 20.74 -11.37
C LEU A 41 21.31 20.50 -12.68
N ASP A 42 20.98 19.23 -12.90
CA ASP A 42 20.25 18.75 -14.07
C ASP A 42 18.75 19.12 -13.95
N PRO A 43 18.23 20.05 -14.77
CA PRO A 43 16.85 20.51 -14.67
C PRO A 43 15.83 19.41 -15.01
N ASP A 44 16.21 18.40 -15.81
CA ASP A 44 15.33 17.28 -16.12
C ASP A 44 15.14 16.40 -14.87
N LYS A 45 16.20 16.15 -14.11
CA LYS A 45 16.11 15.42 -12.83
C LYS A 45 15.36 16.21 -11.78
N THR A 46 15.57 17.53 -11.70
CA THR A 46 14.77 18.41 -10.85
C THR A 46 13.29 18.30 -11.19
N LEU A 47 12.93 18.30 -12.47
CA LEU A 47 11.54 18.19 -12.91
C LEU A 47 10.90 16.85 -12.52
N ILE A 48 11.63 15.73 -12.65
CA ILE A 48 11.16 14.41 -12.21
C ILE A 48 10.87 14.40 -10.71
N CYS A 49 11.82 14.87 -9.89
CA CYS A 49 11.65 14.94 -8.44
C CYS A 49 10.48 15.87 -8.05
N LEU A 50 10.35 17.01 -8.72
CA LEU A 50 9.27 17.97 -8.50
C LEU A 50 7.89 17.38 -8.83
N ARG A 51 7.78 16.62 -9.94
CA ARG A 51 6.56 15.89 -10.30
C ARG A 51 6.19 14.85 -9.24
N ASN A 52 7.16 14.08 -8.76
CA ASN A 52 6.94 13.07 -7.72
C ASN A 52 6.47 13.72 -6.41
N ALA A 53 7.09 14.82 -6.00
CA ALA A 53 6.69 15.58 -4.82
C ALA A 53 5.27 16.16 -4.95
N CYS A 54 4.91 16.76 -6.10
CA CYS A 54 3.57 17.30 -6.33
C CYS A 54 2.51 16.19 -6.35
N HIS A 55 2.83 15.02 -6.93
CA HIS A 55 1.94 13.87 -6.92
C HIS A 55 1.67 13.37 -5.50
N PHE A 56 2.71 13.27 -4.68
CA PHE A 56 2.60 12.88 -3.27
C PHE A 56 1.77 13.89 -2.47
N ILE A 57 2.07 15.19 -2.59
CA ILE A 57 1.29 16.26 -1.96
C ILE A 57 -0.18 16.19 -2.40
N GLY A 58 -0.44 16.03 -3.69
CA GLY A 58 -1.79 15.92 -4.23
C GLY A 58 -2.57 14.73 -3.65
N SER A 59 -1.91 13.57 -3.48
CA SER A 59 -2.50 12.42 -2.80
C SER A 59 -2.92 12.74 -1.37
N LEU A 60 -2.03 13.38 -0.59
CA LEU A 60 -2.34 13.78 0.78
C LEU A 60 -3.48 14.82 0.84
N VAL A 61 -3.58 15.75 -0.11
CA VAL A 61 -4.69 16.70 -0.19
C VAL A 61 -6.03 15.98 -0.37
N ARG A 62 -6.09 14.93 -1.19
CA ARG A 62 -7.31 14.11 -1.37
C ARG A 62 -7.77 13.46 -0.07
N HIS A 63 -6.81 13.03 0.75
CA HIS A 63 -7.07 12.42 2.06
C HIS A 63 -7.24 13.43 3.19
N LYS A 64 -7.34 14.74 2.89
CA LYS A 64 -7.41 15.83 3.87
C LYS A 64 -6.23 15.84 4.86
N GLY A 65 -5.05 15.48 4.37
CA GLY A 65 -3.82 15.50 5.15
C GLY A 65 -3.45 16.90 5.63
N ARG A 66 -2.77 16.97 6.77
CA ARG A 66 -2.24 18.18 7.38
C ARG A 66 -0.79 18.38 6.92
N PHE A 67 -0.49 19.61 6.54
CA PHE A 67 0.82 19.99 6.05
C PHE A 67 1.45 21.01 6.98
N LEU A 68 2.74 20.86 7.22
CA LEU A 68 3.57 21.87 7.89
C LEU A 68 4.57 22.43 6.88
N PHE A 69 4.59 23.75 6.73
CA PHE A 69 5.55 24.43 5.86
C PHE A 69 6.64 25.09 6.69
N VAL A 70 7.87 24.66 6.45
CA VAL A 70 9.05 25.04 7.23
C VAL A 70 10.05 25.76 6.35
N ASN A 71 10.49 26.93 6.79
CA ASN A 71 11.48 27.73 6.10
C ASN A 71 12.37 28.49 7.10
N THR A 72 13.67 28.25 7.06
CA THR A 72 14.62 28.93 7.96
C THR A 72 15.07 30.29 7.43
N ASN A 73 14.86 30.57 6.15
CA ASN A 73 15.16 31.86 5.54
C ASN A 73 13.92 32.79 5.63
N SER A 74 14.08 33.92 6.32
CA SER A 74 13.03 34.93 6.52
C SER A 74 12.58 35.59 5.21
N LEU A 75 13.41 35.57 4.17
CA LEU A 75 13.04 36.07 2.84
C LEU A 75 11.88 35.28 2.22
N PHE A 76 11.61 34.07 2.70
CA PHE A 76 10.52 33.24 2.20
C PHE A 76 9.23 33.39 3.02
N ASP A 77 9.24 34.14 4.13
CA ASP A 77 8.10 34.25 5.06
C ASP A 77 6.86 34.78 4.34
N GLU A 78 7.00 35.89 3.62
CA GLU A 78 5.89 36.50 2.88
C GLU A 78 5.35 35.56 1.79
N ILE A 79 6.23 34.84 1.09
CA ILE A 79 5.84 33.89 0.03
C ILE A 79 5.05 32.73 0.63
N VAL A 80 5.53 32.17 1.74
CA VAL A 80 4.89 31.04 2.43
C VAL A 80 3.56 31.48 3.04
N GLU A 81 3.47 32.69 3.60
CA GLU A 81 2.22 33.23 4.15
C GLU A 81 1.16 33.47 3.06
N GLN A 82 1.55 34.06 1.93
CA GLN A 82 0.65 34.21 0.78
C GLN A 82 0.17 32.84 0.25
N MET A 83 1.07 31.85 0.20
CA MET A 83 0.77 30.48 -0.22
C MET A 83 -0.24 29.82 0.73
N THR A 84 0.00 29.88 2.04
CA THR A 84 -0.85 29.23 3.05
C THR A 84 -2.20 29.92 3.17
N ALA A 85 -2.26 31.25 3.02
CA ALA A 85 -3.51 32.00 2.93
C ALA A 85 -4.36 31.58 1.72
N ARG A 86 -3.75 31.43 0.54
CA ARG A 86 -4.47 30.94 -0.66
C ARG A 86 -4.96 29.51 -0.55
N ILE A 87 -4.19 28.66 0.12
CA ILE A 87 -4.58 27.26 0.36
C ILE A 87 -5.56 27.17 1.55
N GLY A 88 -5.65 28.15 2.44
CA GLY A 88 -6.45 28.04 3.66
C GLY A 88 -5.90 26.97 4.63
N CYS A 89 -4.59 26.73 4.61
CA CYS A 89 -3.91 25.89 5.60
C CYS A 89 -3.32 26.78 6.68
N ALA A 90 -3.57 26.47 7.96
CA ALA A 90 -2.91 27.16 9.06
C ALA A 90 -1.42 26.78 9.08
N ASN A 91 -0.53 27.76 8.99
CA ASN A 91 0.91 27.53 9.12
C ASN A 91 1.40 28.10 10.46
N ASP A 92 1.79 27.21 11.38
CA ASP A 92 2.24 27.61 12.71
C ASP A 92 3.74 27.90 12.69
N ALA A 93 4.16 29.17 12.71
CA ALA A 93 5.56 29.58 12.73
C ALA A 93 6.30 29.24 14.03
N ARG A 94 5.61 28.68 15.05
CA ARG A 94 6.18 28.32 16.35
C ARG A 94 7.24 27.21 16.26
N TRP A 95 7.35 26.51 15.13
CA TRP A 95 8.41 25.51 14.91
C TRP A 95 9.83 26.10 15.02
N ARG A 96 9.99 27.42 14.89
CA ARG A 96 11.27 28.13 15.07
C ARG A 96 11.82 28.10 16.50
N ILE A 97 11.00 27.72 17.49
CA ILE A 97 11.35 27.79 18.92
C ILE A 97 12.02 26.48 19.42
N GLY A 98 12.11 25.44 18.57
CA GLY A 98 12.79 24.17 18.86
C GLY A 98 11.93 23.19 19.68
N GLY A 99 12.12 21.87 19.45
CA GLY A 99 11.32 20.82 20.09
C GLY A 99 9.86 20.88 19.66
N PHE A 100 9.59 20.92 18.36
CA PHE A 100 8.27 21.27 17.83
C PHE A 100 7.37 20.06 17.60
N LEU A 101 7.89 19.01 16.96
CA LEU A 101 7.07 17.83 16.62
C LEU A 101 7.02 16.84 17.79
N THR A 102 8.15 16.65 18.49
CA THR A 102 8.28 15.69 19.61
C THR A 102 7.64 16.16 20.91
N ASN A 103 7.38 17.46 21.07
CA ASN A 103 6.70 18.01 22.25
C ASN A 103 5.17 18.14 22.08
N SER A 104 4.60 17.73 20.95
CA SER A 104 3.15 17.79 20.68
C SER A 104 2.31 17.03 21.73
N SER A 105 2.88 15.99 22.34
CA SER A 105 2.26 15.17 23.39
C SER A 105 2.57 15.64 24.82
N SER A 106 3.36 16.70 25.03
CA SER A 106 3.74 17.13 26.37
C SER A 106 2.51 17.68 27.13
N PRO A 107 2.00 16.99 28.18
CA PRO A 107 0.84 17.47 28.94
C PRO A 107 1.20 18.65 29.86
N LYS A 108 2.49 18.96 29.97
CA LYS A 108 3.01 19.94 30.91
C LYS A 108 3.12 21.30 30.23
N LYS A 109 2.10 22.13 30.46
CA LYS A 109 2.20 23.59 30.47
C LYS A 109 3.46 23.98 31.24
N ILE A 110 4.57 24.27 30.55
CA ILE A 110 5.75 24.85 31.19
C ILE A 110 5.33 26.26 31.62
N ARG A 111 4.96 26.41 32.90
CA ARG A 111 4.72 27.71 33.53
C ARG A 111 6.08 28.33 33.81
N SER A 112 6.53 29.22 32.94
CA SER A 112 7.41 30.30 33.40
C SER A 112 6.59 31.20 34.34
N ARG A 113 7.22 31.78 35.37
CA ARG A 113 6.57 32.61 36.41
C ARG A 113 5.74 33.80 35.89
N SER A 114 5.75 34.10 34.59
CA SER A 114 4.92 35.16 34.00
C SER A 114 4.41 34.94 32.56
N LYS A 115 4.65 33.81 31.88
CA LYS A 115 4.13 33.58 30.52
C LYS A 115 3.73 32.13 30.27
N LYS A 116 2.52 31.96 29.72
CA LYS A 116 1.94 30.69 29.29
C LYS A 116 2.60 30.30 27.95
N ILE A 117 3.58 29.40 27.99
CA ILE A 117 4.29 28.94 26.79
C ILE A 117 3.55 27.71 26.26
N ASN A 118 2.81 27.87 25.16
CA ASN A 118 2.24 26.74 24.42
C ASN A 118 3.27 26.32 23.36
N LEU A 119 3.95 25.18 23.54
CA LEU A 119 4.88 24.62 22.56
C LEU A 119 4.10 23.88 21.47
N GLY A 120 3.75 24.59 20.40
CA GLY A 120 3.27 23.99 19.15
C GLY A 120 1.80 23.54 19.10
N SER A 121 1.40 23.09 17.91
CA SER A 121 0.11 22.44 17.65
C SER A 121 0.06 21.09 18.37
N THR A 122 -1.06 20.78 19.03
CA THR A 122 -1.33 19.47 19.69
C THR A 122 -1.47 18.31 18.70
N GLN A 123 -1.40 18.58 17.40
CA GLN A 123 -1.65 17.63 16.34
C GLN A 123 -0.47 17.57 15.37
N LEU A 124 0.07 16.37 15.17
CA LEU A 124 1.19 16.08 14.27
C LEU A 124 0.79 16.31 12.80
N PRO A 125 1.66 16.88 11.94
CA PRO A 125 1.41 16.98 10.51
C PRO A 125 1.60 15.62 9.83
N ASP A 126 0.85 15.39 8.75
CA ASP A 126 0.98 14.16 7.94
C ASP A 126 2.10 14.29 6.90
N CYS A 127 2.56 15.52 6.63
CA CYS A 127 3.74 15.80 5.82
C CYS A 127 4.40 17.13 6.23
N VAL A 128 5.73 17.16 6.23
CA VAL A 128 6.54 18.38 6.38
C VAL A 128 7.12 18.78 5.03
N VAL A 129 6.88 20.02 4.62
CA VAL A 129 7.46 20.62 3.41
C VAL A 129 8.50 21.65 3.84
N ILE A 130 9.77 21.39 3.53
CA ILE A 130 10.91 22.24 3.89
C ILE A 130 11.36 23.02 2.65
N MET A 131 11.24 24.35 2.72
CA MET A 131 11.59 25.25 1.62
C MET A 131 13.11 25.40 1.46
N ASN A 132 13.86 25.21 2.54
CA ASN A 132 15.31 25.28 2.50
C ASN A 132 15.93 24.37 3.58
N THR A 133 16.76 23.42 3.15
CA THR A 133 17.49 22.54 4.06
C THR A 133 18.67 23.26 4.69
N ASP A 134 18.64 23.38 6.02
CA ASP A 134 19.83 23.72 6.79
C ASP A 134 20.60 22.44 7.18
N ARG A 135 21.93 22.55 7.29
CA ARG A 135 22.87 21.45 7.57
C ARG A 135 22.60 20.75 8.91
N LYS A 136 21.91 21.41 9.84
CA LYS A 136 21.56 20.90 11.19
C LYS A 136 20.09 21.14 11.52
N SER A 137 19.20 20.94 10.56
CA SER A 137 17.76 21.13 10.80
C SER A 137 17.24 20.12 11.84
N SER A 138 16.88 20.62 13.02
CA SER A 138 16.20 19.82 14.05
C SER A 138 14.87 19.28 13.54
N VAL A 139 14.21 20.01 12.63
CA VAL A 139 12.94 19.59 12.01
C VAL A 139 13.11 18.29 11.23
N ILE A 140 14.22 18.13 10.49
CA ILE A 140 14.50 16.89 9.75
C ILE A 140 14.69 15.73 10.73
N LEU A 141 15.42 15.96 11.83
CA LEU A 141 15.66 14.93 12.85
C LEU A 141 14.38 14.56 13.61
N GLU A 142 13.56 15.54 13.97
CA GLU A 142 12.30 15.33 14.67
C GLU A 142 11.27 14.64 13.76
N ALA A 143 11.16 15.04 12.49
CA ALA A 143 10.27 14.41 11.51
C ALA A 143 10.70 12.97 11.20
N ASP A 144 12.00 12.71 11.06
CA ASP A 144 12.56 11.36 10.89
C ASP A 144 12.25 10.48 12.12
N ARG A 145 12.44 10.99 13.34
CA ARG A 145 12.08 10.27 14.57
C ARG A 145 10.60 9.91 14.65
N LEU A 146 9.73 10.78 14.13
CA LEU A 146 8.28 10.59 14.12
C LEU A 146 7.77 9.93 12.83
N GLN A 147 8.67 9.52 11.93
CA GLN A 147 8.35 8.92 10.63
C GLN A 147 7.39 9.75 9.77
N ILE A 148 7.46 11.08 9.90
CA ILE A 148 6.66 12.01 9.09
C ILE A 148 7.40 12.24 7.76
N PRO A 149 6.75 12.00 6.61
CA PRO A 149 7.39 12.14 5.30
C PRO A 149 7.78 13.59 5.02
N ILE A 150 9.01 13.77 4.53
CA ILE A 150 9.61 15.08 4.27
C ILE A 150 9.72 15.31 2.77
N VAL A 151 9.11 16.39 2.29
CA VAL A 151 9.35 16.96 0.97
C VAL A 151 10.28 18.16 1.16
N SER A 152 11.44 18.18 0.52
CA SER A 152 12.39 19.27 0.72
C SER A 152 13.11 19.69 -0.55
N LEU A 153 13.37 21.00 -0.67
CA LEU A 153 14.39 21.50 -1.58
C LEU A 153 15.77 21.14 -1.04
N VAL A 154 16.66 20.67 -1.92
CA VAL A 154 17.99 20.18 -1.56
C VAL A 154 19.02 20.72 -2.55
N ASP A 155 20.08 21.32 -2.02
CA ASP A 155 21.21 21.84 -2.80
C ASP A 155 22.39 20.86 -2.77
N SER A 156 23.41 21.12 -3.59
CA SER A 156 24.56 20.25 -3.81
C SER A 156 25.42 20.02 -2.57
N ASP A 157 25.36 20.90 -1.57
CA ASP A 157 26.15 20.82 -0.34
C ASP A 157 25.41 20.17 0.84
N VAL A 158 24.26 19.54 0.60
CA VAL A 158 23.50 18.85 1.63
C VAL A 158 24.35 17.75 2.30
N PRO A 159 24.35 17.65 3.64
CA PRO A 159 24.98 16.52 4.33
C PRO A 159 24.24 15.20 4.06
N LEU A 160 24.99 14.09 3.95
CA LEU A 160 24.42 12.76 3.69
C LEU A 160 23.37 12.36 4.74
N ASP A 161 23.62 12.70 6.00
CA ASP A 161 22.71 12.40 7.12
C ASP A 161 21.36 13.11 6.98
N SER A 162 21.34 14.33 6.42
CA SER A 162 20.08 15.04 6.17
C SER A 162 19.41 14.49 4.91
N TYR A 163 20.19 14.27 3.85
CA TYR A 163 19.70 13.75 2.57
C TYR A 163 18.96 12.40 2.73
N ARG A 164 19.52 11.46 3.49
CA ARG A 164 18.95 10.11 3.69
C ARG A 164 17.57 10.14 4.39
N ARG A 165 17.28 11.18 5.17
CA ARG A 165 16.04 11.33 5.94
C ARG A 165 14.92 12.00 5.14
N ILE A 166 15.25 12.59 3.98
CA ILE A 166 14.27 13.29 3.15
C ILE A 166 13.63 12.28 2.20
N THR A 167 12.31 12.11 2.32
CA THR A 167 11.53 11.15 1.51
C THR A 167 11.44 11.57 0.04
N TYR A 168 11.23 12.87 -0.21
CA TYR A 168 11.12 13.44 -1.55
C TYR A 168 12.10 14.62 -1.71
N PRO A 169 13.38 14.35 -2.02
CA PRO A 169 14.37 15.40 -2.25
C PRO A 169 14.20 16.02 -3.64
N ILE A 170 14.07 17.34 -3.69
CA ILE A 170 13.99 18.11 -4.93
C ILE A 170 15.34 18.81 -5.15
N PRO A 171 16.16 18.34 -6.11
CA PRO A 171 17.49 18.89 -6.32
C PRO A 171 17.38 20.26 -6.99
N ALA A 172 17.50 21.32 -6.20
CA ALA A 172 17.39 22.70 -6.66
C ALA A 172 17.96 23.66 -5.62
N LYS A 173 18.58 24.73 -6.10
CA LYS A 173 18.90 25.87 -5.24
C LYS A 173 17.64 26.62 -4.83
N ASP A 174 17.59 27.00 -3.56
CA ASP A 174 16.53 27.77 -2.92
C ASP A 174 16.60 29.28 -3.30
N SER A 175 16.62 29.60 -4.60
CA SER A 175 16.49 30.98 -5.04
C SER A 175 15.08 31.51 -4.75
N ILE A 176 14.93 32.82 -4.50
CA ILE A 176 13.62 33.45 -4.25
C ILE A 176 12.64 33.14 -5.40
N GLN A 177 13.11 33.25 -6.64
CA GLN A 177 12.30 32.96 -7.83
C GLN A 177 11.86 31.50 -7.89
N PHE A 178 12.73 30.57 -7.49
CA PHE A 178 12.42 29.14 -7.50
C PHE A 178 11.49 28.77 -6.35
N VAL A 179 11.70 29.28 -5.14
CA VAL A 179 10.80 29.08 -3.99
C VAL A 179 9.40 29.63 -4.31
N TYR A 180 9.32 30.79 -4.95
CA TYR A 180 8.04 31.33 -5.43
C TYR A 180 7.38 30.42 -6.48
N LEU A 181 8.13 29.89 -7.44
CA LEU A 181 7.64 28.91 -8.41
C LEU A 181 7.13 27.64 -7.72
N PHE A 182 7.90 27.12 -6.76
CA PHE A 182 7.58 25.92 -5.99
C PHE A 182 6.32 26.10 -5.15
N CYS A 183 6.20 27.21 -4.42
CA CYS A 183 4.99 27.55 -3.66
C CYS A 183 3.76 27.67 -4.58
N ASN A 184 3.90 28.30 -5.75
CA ASN A 184 2.81 28.38 -6.73
C ASN A 184 2.40 27.01 -7.29
N LEU A 185 3.37 26.10 -7.49
CA LEU A 185 3.08 24.72 -7.90
C LEU A 185 2.30 23.98 -6.82
N ILE A 186 2.68 24.14 -5.55
CA ILE A 186 1.93 23.59 -4.41
C ILE A 186 0.50 24.15 -4.41
N VAL A 187 0.32 25.48 -4.49
CA VAL A 187 -1.02 26.12 -4.55
C VAL A 187 -1.85 25.54 -5.69
N LYS A 188 -1.30 25.47 -6.90
CA LYS A 188 -2.00 24.89 -8.05
C LYS A 188 -2.39 23.44 -7.83
N THR A 189 -1.51 22.65 -7.21
CA THR A 189 -1.79 21.24 -6.86
C THR A 189 -2.95 21.16 -5.88
N PHE A 190 -2.94 21.97 -4.81
CA PHE A 190 -4.03 22.01 -3.83
C PHE A 190 -5.36 22.44 -4.45
N LEU A 191 -5.36 23.49 -5.26
CA LEU A 191 -6.56 23.98 -5.93
C LEU A 191 -7.10 22.96 -6.93
N LEU A 192 -6.24 22.32 -7.70
CA LEU A 192 -6.62 21.28 -8.65
C LEU A 192 -7.25 20.09 -7.93
N GLU A 193 -6.63 19.60 -6.85
CA GLU A 193 -7.16 18.44 -6.12
C GLU A 193 -8.44 18.78 -5.35
N ARG A 194 -8.56 19.99 -4.79
CA ARG A 194 -9.83 20.47 -4.21
C ARG A 194 -10.92 20.64 -5.25
N GLY A 195 -10.58 21.15 -6.43
CA GLY A 195 -11.47 21.24 -7.57
C GLY A 195 -11.94 19.87 -8.05
N ARG A 196 -11.08 18.84 -8.01
CA ARG A 196 -11.49 17.45 -8.27
C ARG A 196 -12.44 16.93 -7.20
N ILE A 197 -12.14 17.17 -5.91
CA ILE A 197 -13.03 16.79 -4.80
C ILE A 197 -14.39 17.50 -4.87
N ALA A 198 -14.42 18.76 -5.32
CA ALA A 198 -15.64 19.56 -5.50
C ALA A 198 -16.39 19.17 -6.78
N GLY A 199 -15.70 18.92 -7.90
CA GLY A 199 -16.27 18.48 -9.16
C GLY A 199 -16.93 17.10 -9.05
N THR A 200 -16.34 16.18 -8.27
CA THR A 200 -16.99 14.90 -7.92
C THR A 200 -18.24 15.11 -7.06
N LYS A 201 -18.39 16.26 -6.38
CA LYS A 201 -19.60 16.63 -5.63
C LYS A 201 -20.61 17.43 -6.44
N GLU A 202 -20.20 18.20 -7.45
CA GLU A 202 -21.07 19.03 -8.28
C GLU A 202 -21.73 18.26 -9.43
N THR A 203 -21.09 17.23 -9.99
CA THR A 203 -21.82 16.25 -10.85
C THR A 203 -22.85 15.42 -10.06
N ALA A 204 -22.86 15.54 -8.73
CA ALA A 204 -23.74 14.83 -7.82
C ALA A 204 -24.76 15.75 -7.09
N GLY A 205 -25.03 16.98 -7.56
CA GLY A 205 -26.07 17.79 -6.90
C GLY A 205 -26.42 19.14 -7.51
N GLY A 206 -27.58 19.22 -8.15
CA GLY A 206 -28.35 20.46 -8.24
C GLY A 206 -29.03 20.78 -6.91
N GLU A 207 -28.86 22.04 -6.48
CA GLU A 207 -29.49 22.85 -5.42
C GLU A 207 -30.73 22.30 -4.67
N THR A 208 -31.03 22.58 -3.40
CA THR A 208 -30.37 23.19 -2.22
C THR A 208 -31.34 22.95 -1.06
N THR A 209 -30.92 22.34 0.04
CA THR A 209 -31.28 22.86 1.38
C THR A 209 -30.29 22.36 2.43
N ARG A 210 -29.48 23.30 2.93
CA ARG A 210 -28.63 23.11 4.11
C ARG A 210 -29.51 23.06 5.35
N SER A 211 -29.58 21.90 6.00
CA SER A 211 -29.38 21.74 7.45
C SER A 211 -29.56 20.27 7.82
N ASN A 212 -28.79 19.82 8.83
CA ASN A 212 -28.90 18.50 9.50
C ASN A 212 -28.21 17.28 8.86
N THR A 213 -26.88 17.26 8.88
CA THR A 213 -26.11 15.98 8.85
C THR A 213 -25.01 15.90 9.91
N SER A 214 -25.20 16.55 11.06
CA SER A 214 -24.48 16.18 12.31
C SER A 214 -25.15 15.01 13.05
N LYS A 215 -26.15 14.35 12.45
CA LYS A 215 -26.95 13.27 13.09
C LYS A 215 -26.88 11.91 12.40
N ARG A 216 -26.10 11.73 11.32
CA ARG A 216 -26.16 10.49 10.50
C ARG A 216 -24.89 9.63 10.55
N ARG A 217 -24.20 9.62 11.70
CA ARG A 217 -23.21 8.58 12.08
C ARG A 217 -23.81 7.48 12.96
N LYS A 218 -25.10 7.58 13.31
CA LYS A 218 -25.86 6.49 13.89
C LYS A 218 -26.76 5.93 12.79
N ASN A 219 -26.71 4.61 12.60
CA ASN A 219 -27.52 3.82 11.68
C ASN A 219 -26.84 3.50 10.34
N ILE A 220 -25.77 2.70 10.41
CA ILE A 220 -25.62 1.55 9.51
C ILE A 220 -25.71 0.32 10.43
N GLY A 221 -26.68 -0.55 10.14
CA GLY A 221 -26.92 -1.76 10.90
C GLY A 221 -25.81 -2.79 10.73
N GLU A 222 -25.41 -3.36 11.87
CA GLU A 222 -24.86 -4.71 12.08
C GLU A 222 -23.95 -5.29 10.98
N ALA A 223 -22.71 -4.79 10.92
CA ALA A 223 -21.56 -5.68 10.82
C ALA A 223 -20.73 -5.43 12.09
N ALA A 224 -20.51 -6.46 12.89
CA ALA A 224 -19.98 -6.38 14.25
C ALA A 224 -18.73 -5.49 14.35
N HIS A 225 -18.91 -4.25 14.83
CA HIS A 225 -17.80 -3.42 15.26
C HIS A 225 -17.18 -4.09 16.49
N VAL A 226 -15.92 -4.52 16.39
CA VAL A 226 -15.22 -5.15 17.51
C VAL A 226 -14.94 -4.08 18.58
N GLU A 227 -15.54 -4.27 19.75
CA GLU A 227 -15.34 -3.40 20.91
C GLU A 227 -13.93 -3.64 21.50
N CYS A 228 -13.17 -2.56 21.70
CA CYS A 228 -11.73 -2.60 21.98
C CYS A 228 -11.35 -3.28 23.31
N SER A 229 -12.32 -3.53 24.20
CA SER A 229 -12.12 -4.25 25.46
C SER A 229 -11.77 -5.74 25.28
N GLU A 230 -11.89 -6.28 24.07
CA GLU A 230 -11.57 -7.69 23.77
C GLU A 230 -10.25 -7.91 23.00
N ILE A 231 -9.56 -6.83 22.58
CA ILE A 231 -8.29 -6.95 21.84
C ILE A 231 -7.18 -7.35 22.82
N LYS A 232 -6.94 -8.65 22.93
CA LYS A 232 -5.81 -9.18 23.70
C LYS A 232 -4.60 -9.35 22.78
N THR A 233 -3.43 -8.95 23.26
CA THR A 233 -2.15 -9.33 22.65
C THR A 233 -2.09 -10.87 22.61
N GLN A 234 -1.70 -11.41 21.46
CA GLN A 234 -1.75 -12.84 21.16
C GLN A 234 -1.03 -13.67 22.25
N THR A 235 -1.62 -14.79 22.63
CA THR A 235 -0.94 -15.82 23.41
C THR A 235 -0.15 -16.72 22.46
N ASP A 236 1.09 -17.06 22.84
CA ASP A 236 2.00 -17.95 22.09
C ASP A 236 1.41 -19.37 21.84
N GLU A 237 0.26 -19.70 22.43
CA GLU A 237 -0.46 -20.96 22.22
C GLU A 237 -1.14 -21.07 20.84
N VAL A 238 -1.47 -19.96 20.18
CA VAL A 238 -2.24 -19.95 18.91
C VAL A 238 -1.34 -19.79 17.68
N THR A 239 -0.23 -19.08 17.83
CA THR A 239 0.76 -18.83 16.77
C THR A 239 2.11 -19.43 17.16
N GLY A 240 2.48 -20.55 16.54
CA GLY A 240 3.77 -21.21 16.80
C GLY A 240 4.90 -20.67 15.92
N PRO A 241 6.12 -20.48 16.46
CA PRO A 241 7.26 -20.06 15.66
C PRO A 241 7.60 -21.13 14.62
N TYR A 242 7.86 -20.71 13.39
CA TYR A 242 8.17 -21.60 12.26
C TYR A 242 9.38 -22.51 12.53
N GLU A 243 10.38 -22.02 13.27
CA GLU A 243 11.58 -22.78 13.65
C GLU A 243 11.30 -23.99 14.54
N SER A 244 10.17 -23.99 15.27
CA SER A 244 9.76 -25.12 16.12
C SER A 244 9.12 -26.27 15.33
N VAL A 245 8.92 -26.10 14.03
CA VAL A 245 8.27 -27.10 13.17
C VAL A 245 9.34 -28.01 12.57
N VAL A 246 9.38 -29.24 13.06
CA VAL A 246 10.35 -30.24 12.62
C VAL A 246 10.04 -30.65 11.17
N PRO A 247 11.03 -30.65 10.26
CA PRO A 247 10.84 -31.14 8.91
C PRO A 247 10.65 -32.67 8.87
N THR A 248 9.67 -33.14 8.10
CA THR A 248 9.55 -34.55 7.73
C THR A 248 10.82 -34.98 7.02
N THR A 249 11.55 -35.93 7.58
CA THR A 249 12.82 -36.39 7.00
C THR A 249 12.59 -37.54 6.02
N ASP A 250 11.43 -38.20 6.10
CA ASP A 250 11.11 -39.38 5.31
C ASP A 250 10.47 -39.03 3.93
N PRO A 251 11.08 -39.44 2.80
CA PRO A 251 10.54 -39.20 1.47
C PRO A 251 9.19 -39.88 1.21
N SER A 252 8.92 -41.02 1.86
CA SER A 252 7.67 -41.77 1.71
C SER A 252 6.48 -41.05 2.35
N GLU A 253 6.68 -40.47 3.54
CA GLU A 253 5.66 -39.66 4.21
C GLU A 253 5.41 -38.36 3.46
N THR A 254 6.49 -37.72 2.98
CA THR A 254 6.44 -36.53 2.13
C THR A 254 5.56 -36.79 0.89
N LYS A 255 5.75 -37.93 0.22
CA LYS A 255 4.93 -38.32 -0.93
C LYS A 255 3.45 -38.42 -0.56
N LYS A 256 3.11 -39.13 0.52
CA LYS A 256 1.72 -39.27 1.00
C LYS A 256 1.05 -37.92 1.28
N LEU A 257 1.79 -36.96 1.82
CA LEU A 257 1.28 -35.61 2.07
C LEU A 257 1.07 -34.82 0.78
N LEU A 258 2.01 -34.90 -0.18
CA LEU A 258 1.90 -34.23 -1.47
C LEU A 258 0.77 -34.83 -2.34
N ASP A 259 0.55 -36.14 -2.27
CA ASP A 259 -0.55 -36.79 -2.99
C ASP A 259 -1.92 -36.30 -2.53
N LYS A 260 -2.04 -35.81 -1.30
CA LYS A 260 -3.25 -35.20 -0.74
C LYS A 260 -3.36 -33.69 -0.99
N LEU A 261 -2.34 -33.05 -1.54
CA LEU A 261 -2.26 -31.60 -1.71
C LEU A 261 -2.75 -31.14 -3.09
N VAL A 262 -3.35 -29.96 -3.12
CA VAL A 262 -3.69 -29.16 -4.29
C VAL A 262 -3.07 -27.77 -4.13
N VAL A 263 -2.56 -27.20 -5.22
CA VAL A 263 -2.05 -25.81 -5.20
C VAL A 263 -3.02 -24.92 -5.97
N ILE A 264 -3.54 -23.88 -5.32
CA ILE A 264 -4.43 -22.88 -5.91
C ILE A 264 -3.70 -21.55 -5.96
N LYS A 265 -3.59 -20.95 -7.15
CA LYS A 265 -3.00 -19.62 -7.34
C LYS A 265 -4.06 -18.60 -7.74
N LEU A 266 -4.10 -17.50 -6.99
CA LEU A 266 -5.00 -16.38 -7.23
C LEU A 266 -4.40 -15.51 -8.34
N ASN A 267 -5.05 -15.51 -9.51
CA ASN A 267 -4.58 -14.86 -10.74
C ASN A 267 -5.51 -13.69 -11.12
N GLU A 268 -5.86 -12.88 -10.13
CA GLU A 268 -6.77 -11.74 -10.29
C GLU A 268 -6.03 -10.44 -10.61
N ASP A 269 -4.78 -10.31 -10.20
CA ASP A 269 -4.07 -9.05 -10.35
C ASP A 269 -3.76 -8.74 -11.81
N LEU A 270 -4.23 -7.59 -12.30
CA LEU A 270 -3.90 -7.08 -13.63
C LEU A 270 -2.64 -6.22 -13.58
N GLY A 271 -1.83 -6.29 -14.65
CA GLY A 271 -0.61 -5.49 -14.85
C GLY A 271 -0.86 -4.01 -15.15
N THR A 272 -2.09 -3.50 -14.96
CA THR A 272 -2.45 -2.12 -15.29
C THR A 272 -1.61 -1.09 -14.52
N THR A 273 -1.24 -1.40 -13.27
CA THR A 273 -0.34 -0.55 -12.46
C THR A 273 1.06 -0.44 -13.04
N THR A 274 1.52 -1.45 -13.78
CA THR A 274 2.83 -1.48 -14.44
C THR A 274 2.74 -1.14 -15.93
N GLY A 275 1.56 -0.71 -16.42
CA GLY A 275 1.33 -0.34 -17.82
C GLY A 275 1.21 -1.51 -18.78
N LEU A 276 1.08 -2.74 -18.27
CA LEU A 276 0.94 -3.95 -19.08
C LEU A 276 -0.52 -4.40 -19.16
N THR A 277 -0.93 -4.87 -20.33
CA THR A 277 -2.26 -5.46 -20.57
C THR A 277 -2.23 -6.95 -20.27
N GLY A 278 -3.07 -7.41 -19.34
CA GLY A 278 -3.19 -8.81 -18.94
C GLY A 278 -2.88 -9.05 -17.46
N PRO A 279 -3.02 -10.30 -16.98
CA PRO A 279 -2.72 -10.66 -15.60
C PRO A 279 -1.22 -10.58 -15.29
N LYS A 280 -0.89 -10.20 -14.06
CA LYS A 280 0.49 -10.07 -13.57
C LYS A 280 1.27 -11.37 -13.63
N SER A 281 0.59 -12.51 -13.58
CA SER A 281 1.20 -13.83 -13.64
C SER A 281 2.03 -14.08 -14.91
N ILE A 282 1.71 -13.37 -16.00
CA ILE A 282 2.36 -13.49 -17.32
C ILE A 282 3.60 -12.59 -17.44
N ILE A 283 3.77 -11.63 -16.51
CA ILE A 283 4.86 -10.68 -16.57
C ILE A 283 6.19 -11.41 -16.35
N GLY A 284 7.14 -11.19 -17.26
CA GLY A 284 8.50 -11.70 -17.18
C GLY A 284 9.21 -11.16 -15.94
N VAL A 285 9.65 -12.04 -15.04
CA VAL A 285 10.33 -11.67 -13.80
C VAL A 285 11.84 -11.77 -13.95
N ARG A 286 12.33 -12.91 -14.44
CA ARG A 286 13.77 -13.18 -14.54
C ARG A 286 14.08 -14.02 -15.77
N GLU A 287 15.12 -13.64 -16.52
CA GLU A 287 15.64 -14.41 -17.66
C GLU A 287 14.56 -14.73 -18.73
N GLY A 288 13.56 -13.86 -18.86
CA GLY A 288 12.44 -14.06 -19.78
C GLY A 288 11.35 -15.01 -19.30
N LEU A 289 11.48 -15.60 -18.10
CA LEU A 289 10.45 -16.44 -17.47
C LEU A 289 9.41 -15.58 -16.76
N ALA A 290 8.13 -15.87 -17.01
CA ALA A 290 7.02 -15.30 -16.29
C ALA A 290 6.93 -15.84 -14.85
N SER A 291 6.16 -15.17 -13.99
CA SER A 291 5.90 -15.71 -12.66
C SER A 291 5.16 -17.06 -12.71
N LEU A 292 4.27 -17.24 -13.69
CA LEU A 292 3.59 -18.51 -13.91
C LEU A 292 4.57 -19.64 -14.30
N ASP A 293 5.55 -19.36 -15.16
CA ASP A 293 6.61 -20.32 -15.52
C ASP A 293 7.37 -20.80 -14.28
N SER A 294 7.70 -19.86 -13.38
CA SER A 294 8.40 -20.18 -12.14
C SER A 294 7.56 -21.08 -11.22
N ILE A 295 6.25 -20.83 -11.11
CA ILE A 295 5.33 -21.67 -10.33
C ILE A 295 5.21 -23.06 -10.92
N VAL A 296 5.05 -23.17 -12.24
CA VAL A 296 4.97 -24.45 -12.96
C VAL A 296 6.26 -25.24 -12.74
N ASN A 297 7.43 -24.61 -12.93
CA ASN A 297 8.72 -25.27 -12.72
C ASN A 297 8.92 -25.77 -11.28
N GLN A 298 8.45 -25.02 -10.28
CA GLN A 298 8.51 -25.45 -8.88
C GLN A 298 7.67 -26.72 -8.64
N ILE A 299 6.43 -26.74 -9.12
CA ILE A 299 5.54 -27.91 -8.96
C ILE A 299 6.07 -29.10 -9.76
N GLN A 300 6.61 -28.88 -10.94
CA GLN A 300 7.18 -29.94 -11.78
C GLN A 300 8.41 -30.56 -11.10
N SER A 301 9.24 -29.74 -10.47
CA SER A 301 10.39 -30.20 -9.68
C SER A 301 9.93 -31.06 -8.51
N LEU A 302 8.86 -30.68 -7.80
CA LEU A 302 8.28 -31.47 -6.71
C LEU A 302 7.72 -32.80 -7.21
N ASN A 303 6.92 -32.78 -8.28
CA ASN A 303 6.34 -33.98 -8.90
C ASN A 303 7.44 -34.95 -9.36
N SER A 304 8.49 -34.44 -10.00
CA SER A 304 9.63 -35.25 -10.48
C SER A 304 10.47 -35.82 -9.34
N LYS A 305 10.69 -35.03 -8.28
CA LYS A 305 11.54 -35.42 -7.15
C LYS A 305 10.90 -36.48 -6.25
N TYR A 306 9.59 -36.37 -6.00
CA TYR A 306 8.88 -37.26 -5.07
C TYR A 306 7.96 -38.27 -5.78
N GLY A 307 7.84 -38.19 -7.11
CA GLY A 307 6.97 -39.07 -7.89
C GLY A 307 5.49 -38.93 -7.53
N CYS A 308 5.06 -37.70 -7.24
CA CYS A 308 3.68 -37.32 -6.92
C CYS A 308 3.02 -36.55 -8.08
N ASN A 309 1.69 -36.45 -8.06
CA ASN A 309 0.93 -35.62 -9.00
C ASN A 309 0.14 -34.55 -8.25
N ILE A 310 0.73 -33.36 -8.14
CA ILE A 310 0.12 -32.20 -7.52
C ILE A 310 -0.59 -31.38 -8.61
N PRO A 311 -1.93 -31.24 -8.56
CA PRO A 311 -2.65 -30.39 -9.49
C PRO A 311 -2.45 -28.91 -9.14
N LEU A 312 -2.26 -28.09 -10.18
CA LEU A 312 -2.20 -26.64 -10.11
C LEU A 312 -3.50 -26.05 -10.61
N ILE A 313 -4.17 -25.24 -9.78
CA ILE A 313 -5.43 -24.58 -10.13
C ILE A 313 -5.22 -23.07 -10.17
N LEU A 314 -5.59 -22.45 -11.30
CA LEU A 314 -5.56 -21.00 -11.47
C LEU A 314 -6.98 -20.44 -11.34
N MET A 315 -7.17 -19.54 -10.38
CA MET A 315 -8.40 -18.78 -10.28
C MET A 315 -8.25 -17.47 -11.06
N ASN A 316 -8.98 -17.36 -12.16
CA ASN A 316 -8.86 -16.25 -13.10
C ASN A 316 -10.02 -15.26 -12.96
N LEU A 317 -9.79 -14.03 -13.43
CA LEU A 317 -10.86 -13.11 -13.77
C LEU A 317 -11.45 -13.48 -15.12
N LEU A 318 -12.74 -13.21 -15.33
CA LEU A 318 -13.38 -13.39 -16.64
C LEU A 318 -12.60 -12.67 -17.77
N ASN A 319 -12.07 -11.47 -17.47
CA ASN A 319 -11.34 -10.67 -18.46
C ASN A 319 -9.95 -11.21 -18.76
N SER A 320 -9.32 -11.95 -17.84
CA SER A 320 -7.98 -12.53 -18.02
C SER A 320 -8.01 -14.04 -18.33
N HIS A 321 -9.20 -14.64 -18.35
CA HIS A 321 -9.36 -16.09 -18.50
C HIS A 321 -8.81 -16.59 -19.83
N ASP A 322 -9.23 -15.96 -20.93
CA ASP A 322 -8.84 -16.37 -22.29
C ASP A 322 -7.33 -16.24 -22.51
N ASP A 323 -6.74 -15.17 -21.98
CA ASP A 323 -5.29 -14.95 -22.07
C ASP A 323 -4.51 -15.99 -21.25
N THR A 324 -5.04 -16.38 -20.09
CA THR A 324 -4.44 -17.42 -19.25
C THR A 324 -4.55 -18.80 -19.89
N LEU A 325 -5.67 -19.12 -20.55
CA LEU A 325 -5.86 -20.39 -21.25
C LEU A 325 -4.86 -20.55 -22.41
N LYS A 326 -4.68 -19.52 -23.25
CA LYS A 326 -3.69 -19.54 -24.35
C LYS A 326 -2.27 -19.84 -23.87
N ILE A 327 -1.92 -19.40 -22.67
CA ILE A 327 -0.60 -19.62 -22.09
C ILE A 327 -0.52 -21.00 -21.44
N THR A 328 -1.62 -21.46 -20.84
CA THR A 328 -1.71 -22.79 -20.25
C THR A 328 -1.48 -23.88 -21.29
N GLU A 329 -1.89 -23.65 -22.55
CA GLU A 329 -1.61 -24.57 -23.67
C GLU A 329 -0.11 -24.88 -23.85
N LYS A 330 0.79 -23.94 -23.52
CA LYS A 330 2.24 -24.16 -23.61
C LYS A 330 2.73 -25.28 -22.70
N TYR A 331 2.04 -25.51 -21.58
CA TYR A 331 2.40 -26.52 -20.60
C TYR A 331 1.66 -27.85 -20.79
N SER A 332 0.91 -28.03 -21.89
CA SER A 332 0.19 -29.29 -22.17
C SER A 332 1.10 -30.52 -22.26
N LYS A 333 2.39 -30.31 -22.55
CA LYS A 333 3.42 -31.38 -22.60
C LYS A 333 4.15 -31.58 -21.27
N SER A 334 3.92 -30.71 -20.29
CA SER A 334 4.55 -30.77 -18.98
C SER A 334 3.85 -31.80 -18.09
N ASN A 335 4.58 -32.40 -17.16
CA ASN A 335 4.07 -33.40 -16.23
C ASN A 335 3.31 -32.75 -15.04
N ILE A 336 2.35 -31.87 -15.34
CA ILE A 336 1.51 -31.18 -14.36
C ILE A 336 0.07 -31.14 -14.84
N GLU A 337 -0.84 -31.55 -13.98
CA GLU A 337 -2.27 -31.38 -14.18
C GLU A 337 -2.67 -29.93 -13.84
N MET A 338 -2.97 -29.12 -14.87
CA MET A 338 -3.39 -27.73 -14.71
C MET A 338 -4.89 -27.59 -14.92
N HIS A 339 -5.57 -26.95 -13.97
CA HIS A 339 -6.97 -26.55 -14.07
C HIS A 339 -7.08 -25.04 -13.98
N SER A 340 -8.10 -24.46 -14.60
CA SER A 340 -8.48 -23.08 -14.37
C SER A 340 -9.98 -22.95 -14.17
N PHE A 341 -10.39 -21.96 -13.38
CA PHE A 341 -11.78 -21.60 -13.21
C PHE A 341 -11.91 -20.09 -13.04
N ASN A 342 -13.11 -19.56 -13.32
CA ASN A 342 -13.41 -18.15 -13.13
C ASN A 342 -14.01 -17.92 -11.75
N GLN A 343 -13.60 -16.82 -11.12
CA GLN A 343 -14.31 -16.33 -9.95
C GLN A 343 -15.71 -15.81 -10.32
N GLY A 344 -16.60 -15.74 -9.32
CA GLY A 344 -17.91 -15.11 -9.47
C GLY A 344 -17.83 -13.62 -9.88
N GLN A 345 -18.94 -13.07 -10.37
CA GLN A 345 -19.08 -11.66 -10.72
C GLN A 345 -20.29 -11.07 -10.05
N TYR A 346 -20.10 -9.95 -9.35
CA TYR A 346 -21.18 -9.24 -8.69
C TYR A 346 -21.50 -7.97 -9.50
N PRO A 347 -22.79 -7.61 -9.60
CA PRO A 347 -23.17 -6.39 -10.28
C PRO A 347 -22.74 -5.18 -9.45
N GLN A 348 -22.10 -4.21 -10.09
CA GLN A 348 -21.79 -2.94 -9.42
C GLN A 348 -23.09 -2.20 -9.09
N VAL A 349 -23.10 -1.53 -7.95
CA VAL A 349 -24.28 -0.80 -7.44
C VAL A 349 -23.99 0.70 -7.50
N VAL A 350 -24.94 1.45 -8.05
CA VAL A 350 -24.85 2.92 -8.06
C VAL A 350 -25.15 3.45 -6.67
N VAL A 351 -24.26 4.32 -6.16
CA VAL A 351 -24.33 4.82 -4.78
C VAL A 351 -25.56 5.69 -4.53
N GLU A 352 -26.07 6.39 -5.54
CA GLU A 352 -27.14 7.38 -5.39
C GLU A 352 -28.52 6.73 -5.14
N ASP A 353 -28.83 5.65 -5.85
CA ASP A 353 -30.15 5.01 -5.82
C ASP A 353 -30.09 3.54 -5.43
N PHE A 354 -28.90 3.02 -5.10
CA PHE A 354 -28.67 1.63 -4.70
C PHE A 354 -29.15 0.59 -5.72
N MET A 355 -29.34 1.01 -6.97
CA MET A 355 -29.72 0.14 -8.07
C MET A 355 -28.47 -0.44 -8.73
N SER A 356 -28.55 -1.69 -9.14
CA SER A 356 -27.46 -2.33 -9.88
C SER A 356 -27.33 -1.72 -11.28
N LEU A 357 -26.08 -1.50 -11.72
CA LEU A 357 -25.75 -0.97 -13.03
C LEU A 357 -26.36 -1.79 -14.19
N PRO A 358 -26.38 -3.13 -14.13
CA PRO A 358 -27.07 -3.95 -15.13
C PRO A 358 -28.57 -3.63 -15.23
N CYS A 359 -29.26 -3.34 -14.13
CA CYS A 359 -30.67 -2.97 -14.14
C CYS A 359 -30.94 -1.60 -14.79
N LYS A 360 -29.91 -0.75 -14.94
CA LYS A 360 -29.98 0.54 -15.66
C LYS A 360 -29.65 0.44 -17.15
N GLY A 361 -29.56 -0.77 -17.69
CA GLY A 361 -29.23 -1.01 -19.10
C GLY A 361 -27.72 -1.02 -19.39
N GLN A 362 -26.87 -0.83 -18.39
CA GLN A 362 -25.42 -0.93 -18.53
C GLN A 362 -24.97 -2.36 -18.22
N THR A 363 -25.27 -3.28 -19.14
CA THR A 363 -24.95 -4.71 -19.04
C THR A 363 -23.53 -5.05 -19.50
N ALA A 364 -22.80 -4.05 -20.02
CA ALA A 364 -21.41 -4.18 -20.44
C ALA A 364 -20.47 -4.56 -19.29
N LYS A 365 -19.24 -4.98 -19.61
CA LYS A 365 -18.22 -5.44 -18.65
C LYS A 365 -17.98 -4.48 -17.48
N ASP A 366 -18.18 -3.18 -17.69
CA ASP A 366 -17.99 -2.13 -16.69
C ASP A 366 -19.06 -2.14 -15.58
N GLY A 367 -20.21 -2.76 -15.82
CA GLY A 367 -21.29 -2.90 -14.83
C GLY A 367 -21.08 -4.02 -13.82
N TRP A 368 -19.99 -4.79 -13.94
CA TRP A 368 -19.68 -5.95 -13.10
C TRP A 368 -18.32 -5.77 -12.42
N TYR A 369 -18.13 -6.43 -11.28
CA TYR A 369 -16.85 -6.48 -10.59
C TYR A 369 -16.60 -7.84 -9.95
N PRO A 370 -15.33 -8.26 -9.84
CA PRO A 370 -14.97 -9.44 -9.06
C PRO A 370 -15.17 -9.17 -7.55
N PRO A 371 -15.80 -10.07 -6.78
CA PRO A 371 -15.98 -9.93 -5.34
C PRO A 371 -14.67 -10.07 -4.54
N GLY A 372 -13.54 -10.33 -5.22
CA GLY A 372 -12.20 -10.40 -4.65
C GLY A 372 -11.83 -11.79 -4.12
N ASN A 373 -10.60 -11.90 -3.60
CA ASN A 373 -9.97 -13.13 -3.14
C ASN A 373 -10.77 -13.92 -2.09
N ASP A 374 -11.70 -13.29 -1.38
CA ASP A 374 -12.50 -13.95 -0.35
C ASP A 374 -13.49 -14.96 -0.96
N ASN A 375 -13.80 -14.83 -2.25
CA ASN A 375 -14.77 -15.68 -2.94
C ASN A 375 -14.17 -16.97 -3.56
N VAL A 376 -12.92 -17.31 -3.22
CA VAL A 376 -12.20 -18.47 -3.79
C VAL A 376 -12.95 -19.78 -3.53
N LEU A 377 -13.41 -20.00 -2.30
CA LEU A 377 -14.01 -21.26 -1.89
C LEU A 377 -15.39 -21.46 -2.54
N SER A 378 -16.24 -20.44 -2.51
CA SER A 378 -17.55 -20.46 -3.17
C SER A 378 -17.42 -20.62 -4.68
N SER A 379 -16.45 -19.94 -5.31
CA SER A 379 -16.17 -20.08 -6.74
C SER A 379 -15.65 -21.47 -7.08
N LEU A 380 -14.78 -22.05 -6.24
CA LEU A 380 -14.27 -23.42 -6.41
C LEU A 380 -15.39 -24.45 -6.30
N MET A 381 -16.34 -24.26 -5.39
CA MET A 381 -17.53 -25.11 -5.26
C MET A 381 -18.46 -24.98 -6.47
N ASN A 382 -18.81 -23.76 -6.86
CA ASN A 382 -19.69 -23.50 -8.00
C ASN A 382 -19.10 -24.02 -9.32
N SER A 383 -17.76 -24.07 -9.42
CA SER A 383 -17.08 -24.65 -10.58
C SER A 383 -17.17 -26.18 -10.66
N GLY A 384 -17.63 -26.86 -9.61
CA GLY A 384 -17.64 -28.32 -9.49
C GLY A 384 -16.25 -28.95 -9.33
N LYS A 385 -15.17 -28.16 -9.37
CA LYS A 385 -13.79 -28.66 -9.24
C LYS A 385 -13.51 -29.21 -7.85
N LEU A 386 -14.16 -28.68 -6.81
CA LEU A 386 -14.00 -29.19 -5.44
C LEU A 386 -14.34 -30.69 -5.35
N ASP A 387 -15.44 -31.12 -5.96
CA ASP A 387 -15.88 -32.53 -5.94
C ASP A 387 -14.91 -33.43 -6.69
N VAL A 388 -14.37 -32.96 -7.82
CA VAL A 388 -13.35 -33.69 -8.58
C VAL A 388 -12.09 -33.92 -7.74
N LEU A 389 -11.62 -32.88 -7.06
CA LEU A 389 -10.41 -32.97 -6.21
C LEU A 389 -10.63 -33.90 -5.01
N LEU A 390 -11.79 -33.83 -4.38
CA LEU A 390 -12.13 -34.73 -3.27
C LEU A 390 -12.23 -36.19 -3.74
N THR A 391 -12.77 -36.43 -4.94
CA THR A 391 -12.84 -37.77 -5.56
C THR A 391 -11.45 -38.31 -5.90
N GLN A 392 -10.52 -37.42 -6.30
CA GLN A 392 -9.10 -37.74 -6.48
C GLN A 392 -8.35 -38.01 -5.16
N GLY A 393 -9.02 -37.92 -4.01
CA GLY A 393 -8.42 -38.17 -2.68
C GLY A 393 -7.62 -36.99 -2.13
N LYS A 394 -7.79 -35.78 -2.69
CA LYS A 394 -7.15 -34.56 -2.19
C LYS A 394 -7.84 -34.08 -0.91
N GLU A 395 -7.07 -33.66 0.08
CA GLU A 395 -7.58 -33.23 1.39
C GLU A 395 -7.25 -31.76 1.70
N TYR A 396 -6.15 -31.24 1.19
CA TYR A 396 -5.65 -29.89 1.50
C TYR A 396 -5.45 -29.06 0.24
N ALA A 397 -5.79 -27.78 0.32
CA ALA A 397 -5.45 -26.78 -0.69
C ALA A 397 -4.51 -25.73 -0.11
N PHE A 398 -3.41 -25.47 -0.82
CA PHE A 398 -2.53 -24.34 -0.58
C PHE A 398 -2.92 -23.19 -1.50
N VAL A 399 -3.47 -22.12 -0.93
CA VAL A 399 -3.93 -20.92 -1.65
C VAL A 399 -2.91 -19.81 -1.47
N ALA A 400 -2.46 -19.21 -2.58
CA ALA A 400 -1.52 -18.10 -2.56
C ALA A 400 -1.66 -17.23 -3.82
N ASN A 401 -1.23 -15.96 -3.75
CA ASN A 401 -1.22 -15.11 -4.93
C ASN A 401 -0.23 -15.61 -6.01
N SER A 402 -0.54 -15.37 -7.28
CA SER A 402 0.30 -15.77 -8.42
C SER A 402 1.54 -14.91 -8.63
N ASP A 403 1.56 -13.68 -8.10
CA ASP A 403 2.63 -12.70 -8.27
C ASP A 403 3.78 -12.86 -7.26
N ASN A 404 3.52 -13.52 -6.14
CA ASN A 404 4.52 -13.73 -5.08
C ASN A 404 5.28 -15.05 -5.28
N LEU A 405 6.48 -14.96 -5.84
CA LEU A 405 7.38 -16.09 -6.07
C LEU A 405 7.94 -16.73 -4.79
N GLY A 406 7.87 -16.05 -3.64
CA GLY A 406 8.27 -16.58 -2.34
C GLY A 406 7.25 -17.56 -1.75
N ASN A 407 6.10 -17.75 -2.41
CA ASN A 407 5.04 -18.64 -1.97
C ASN A 407 5.19 -20.04 -2.54
N VAL A 408 6.23 -20.72 -2.06
CA VAL A 408 6.55 -22.11 -2.38
C VAL A 408 5.79 -23.05 -1.45
N VAL A 409 5.45 -24.24 -1.95
CA VAL A 409 4.87 -25.31 -1.13
C VAL A 409 5.87 -25.73 -0.07
N ASP A 410 5.48 -25.55 1.19
CA ASP A 410 6.28 -25.97 2.34
C ASP A 410 5.53 -26.96 3.20
N LEU A 411 6.04 -28.19 3.23
CA LEU A 411 5.45 -29.33 3.91
C LEU A 411 5.60 -29.28 5.43
N ARG A 412 6.53 -28.47 5.95
CA ARG A 412 6.69 -28.30 7.41
C ARG A 412 5.38 -27.80 8.01
N ASN A 413 4.76 -26.84 7.35
CA ASN A 413 3.49 -26.27 7.79
C ASN A 413 2.35 -27.30 7.81
N ASN A 414 2.36 -28.32 6.95
CA ASN A 414 1.25 -29.27 6.83
C ASN A 414 1.12 -30.25 8.03
N GLN A 415 2.21 -30.51 8.76
CA GLN A 415 2.27 -31.62 9.74
C GLN A 415 1.44 -31.43 11.03
N LYS A 416 0.93 -30.23 11.33
CA LYS A 416 0.17 -29.95 12.58
C LYS A 416 -1.35 -29.83 12.40
N HIS A 417 -1.89 -30.08 11.20
CA HIS A 417 -3.23 -29.60 10.87
C HIS A 417 -4.36 -30.63 11.00
N GLY A 418 -4.86 -30.78 12.24
CA GLY A 418 -6.25 -31.18 12.49
C GLY A 418 -7.25 -30.02 12.38
N GLY A 419 -6.77 -28.80 12.06
CA GLY A 419 -7.57 -27.58 12.01
C GLY A 419 -8.25 -27.32 10.66
N LEU A 420 -9.27 -26.47 10.69
CA LEU A 420 -10.08 -26.07 9.54
C LEU A 420 -9.27 -25.30 8.46
N CYS A 421 -8.39 -24.42 8.91
CA CYS A 421 -7.62 -23.51 8.09
C CYS A 421 -6.37 -23.06 8.86
N SER A 422 -5.27 -22.78 8.14
CA SER A 422 -4.02 -22.27 8.69
C SER A 422 -3.50 -21.13 7.81
N LEU A 423 -3.02 -20.07 8.44
CA LEU A 423 -2.56 -18.85 7.78
C LEU A 423 -1.09 -18.61 8.08
N THR A 424 -0.30 -18.35 7.04
CA THR A 424 1.10 -17.96 7.24
C THR A 424 1.20 -16.47 7.51
N VAL A 425 1.95 -16.14 8.56
CA VAL A 425 2.13 -14.79 9.07
C VAL A 425 3.60 -14.44 9.12
N THR A 426 3.92 -13.16 9.03
CA THR A 426 5.29 -12.66 9.16
C THR A 426 5.31 -11.48 10.14
N PRO A 427 6.41 -11.22 10.85
CA PRO A 427 6.56 -9.99 11.62
C PRO A 427 6.32 -8.76 10.73
N LYS A 428 5.55 -7.78 11.22
CA LYS A 428 5.33 -6.52 10.51
C LYS A 428 6.63 -5.73 10.40
N THR A 429 6.96 -5.29 9.19
CA THR A 429 7.96 -4.23 8.97
C THR A 429 7.27 -2.87 8.86
N VAL A 430 8.06 -1.79 8.81
CA VAL A 430 7.56 -0.42 8.60
C VAL A 430 6.77 -0.29 7.28
N ALA A 431 7.05 -1.13 6.28
CA ALA A 431 6.31 -1.15 5.02
C ALA A 431 4.93 -1.83 5.11
N ASP A 432 4.71 -2.66 6.13
CA ASP A 432 3.52 -3.53 6.27
C ASP A 432 2.44 -2.96 7.19
N VAL A 433 2.59 -1.69 7.61
CA VAL A 433 1.72 -1.01 8.58
C VAL A 433 0.25 -0.98 8.14
N LYS A 434 0.00 -0.91 6.83
CA LYS A 434 -1.35 -0.91 6.24
C LYS A 434 -1.99 -2.30 6.16
N GLY A 435 -1.21 -3.34 6.45
CA GLY A 435 -1.62 -4.72 6.35
C GLY A 435 -2.51 -5.18 7.50
N GLY A 436 -3.49 -6.03 7.16
CA GLY A 436 -4.35 -6.68 8.16
C GLY A 436 -3.53 -7.46 9.17
N SER A 437 -3.97 -7.46 10.43
CA SER A 437 -3.34 -8.18 11.53
C SER A 437 -4.31 -9.20 12.11
N LEU A 438 -3.79 -10.28 12.69
CA LEU A 438 -4.64 -11.27 13.34
C LEU A 438 -4.97 -10.80 14.76
N ASN A 439 -6.25 -10.82 15.08
CA ASN A 439 -6.74 -10.64 16.43
C ASN A 439 -7.30 -11.96 16.96
N SER A 440 -7.11 -12.22 18.25
CA SER A 440 -7.64 -13.42 18.91
C SER A 440 -8.74 -13.00 19.87
N ASN A 441 -9.98 -13.40 19.58
CA ASN A 441 -11.10 -13.29 20.51
C ASN A 441 -11.23 -14.64 21.26
N ARG A 442 -11.88 -14.64 22.44
CA ARG A 442 -11.88 -15.74 23.45
C ARG A 442 -12.16 -17.17 22.95
N ARG A 443 -12.58 -17.38 21.69
CA ARG A 443 -12.77 -18.70 21.06
C ARG A 443 -12.29 -18.81 19.60
N ASN A 444 -12.03 -17.70 18.89
CA ASN A 444 -11.75 -17.69 17.45
C ASN A 444 -10.64 -16.67 17.12
N VAL A 445 -9.85 -16.98 16.09
CA VAL A 445 -8.88 -16.07 15.50
C VAL A 445 -9.51 -15.40 14.29
N GLN A 446 -9.47 -14.07 14.23
CA GLN A 446 -10.04 -13.28 13.15
C GLN A 446 -8.97 -12.38 12.52
N LEU A 447 -8.97 -12.29 11.19
CA LEU A 447 -8.16 -11.30 10.48
C LEU A 447 -8.85 -9.93 10.58
N LEU A 448 -8.17 -8.98 11.21
CA LEU A 448 -8.66 -7.62 11.39
C LEU A 448 -8.08 -6.71 10.30
N GLY A 449 -8.94 -6.19 9.45
CA GLY A 449 -8.59 -5.15 8.48
C GLY A 449 -8.74 -3.75 9.08
N LEU A 450 -7.98 -2.77 8.57
CA LEU A 450 -8.10 -1.37 9.03
C LEU A 450 -9.53 -0.82 8.90
N ALA A 451 -10.29 -1.27 7.91
CA ALA A 451 -11.68 -0.85 7.68
C ALA A 451 -12.67 -1.34 8.75
N GLN A 452 -12.31 -2.36 9.52
CA GLN A 452 -13.16 -2.94 10.59
C GLN A 452 -12.91 -2.27 11.96
N VAL A 453 -11.90 -1.41 12.03
CA VAL A 453 -11.42 -0.79 13.27
C VAL A 453 -12.02 0.61 13.38
N LEU A 454 -12.49 0.98 14.57
CA LEU A 454 -12.93 2.35 14.84
C LEU A 454 -11.77 3.34 14.68
N ASP A 455 -12.04 4.50 14.09
CA ASP A 455 -11.04 5.56 13.78
C ASP A 455 -10.09 5.88 14.96
N GLU A 456 -10.57 5.74 16.20
CA GLU A 456 -9.83 6.01 17.44
C GLU A 456 -8.70 4.99 17.71
N HIS A 457 -8.83 3.75 17.24
CA HIS A 457 -7.90 2.64 17.52
C HIS A 457 -7.05 2.24 16.32
N VAL A 458 -7.22 2.88 15.17
CA VAL A 458 -6.42 2.61 13.95
C VAL A 458 -4.93 2.85 14.22
N ASN A 459 -4.59 3.89 15.01
CA ASN A 459 -3.21 4.19 15.39
C ASN A 459 -2.58 3.10 16.27
N GLU A 460 -3.38 2.37 17.05
CA GLU A 460 -2.88 1.28 17.88
C GLU A 460 -2.53 0.04 17.02
N LEU A 461 -3.33 -0.23 15.97
CA LEU A 461 -3.06 -1.30 15.00
C LEU A 461 -1.94 -0.97 14.00
N MET A 462 -1.67 0.32 13.79
CA MET A 462 -0.57 0.81 12.97
C MET A 462 0.75 0.93 13.76
N SER A 463 0.70 0.80 15.09
CA SER A 463 1.89 0.85 15.93
C SER A 463 2.75 -0.40 15.77
N THR A 464 4.05 -0.18 15.53
CA THR A 464 5.07 -1.24 15.50
C THR A 464 5.68 -1.53 16.88
N GLU A 465 5.22 -0.84 17.94
CA GLU A 465 5.76 -1.00 19.30
C GLU A 465 5.33 -2.33 19.95
N LYS A 466 4.22 -2.91 19.48
CA LYS A 466 3.80 -4.28 19.86
C LYS A 466 4.25 -5.25 18.76
N PRO A 467 4.69 -6.47 19.08
CA PRO A 467 5.02 -7.50 18.09
C PRO A 467 3.74 -7.90 17.35
N MET A 468 3.41 -7.17 16.29
CA MET A 468 2.25 -7.43 15.47
C MET A 468 2.67 -8.21 14.23
N ILE A 469 1.84 -9.20 13.89
CA ILE A 469 2.02 -10.04 12.72
C ILE A 469 1.20 -9.51 11.54
N PHE A 470 1.73 -9.73 10.35
CA PHE A 470 1.13 -9.41 9.06
C PHE A 470 0.75 -10.69 8.32
N ASN A 471 -0.43 -10.69 7.71
CA ASN A 471 -0.89 -11.79 6.86
C ASN A 471 -0.14 -11.79 5.51
N ARG A 472 0.53 -12.90 5.17
CA ARG A 472 1.19 -13.09 3.86
C ARG A 472 0.24 -13.50 2.72
N ASN A 473 -1.03 -13.71 3.03
CA ASN A 473 -2.06 -14.26 2.15
C ASN A 473 -1.72 -15.67 1.63
N ASN A 474 -1.06 -16.46 2.48
CA ASN A 474 -0.73 -17.86 2.22
C ASN A 474 -1.58 -18.73 3.14
N LEU A 475 -2.53 -19.44 2.55
CA LEU A 475 -3.57 -20.16 3.27
C LEU A 475 -3.45 -21.66 3.00
N TRP A 476 -3.53 -22.45 4.06
CA TRP A 476 -3.70 -23.90 3.98
C TRP A 476 -5.11 -24.23 4.43
N VAL A 477 -5.88 -24.83 3.53
CA VAL A 477 -7.33 -25.01 3.69
C VAL A 477 -7.65 -26.48 3.63
N ASN A 478 -8.43 -27.00 4.60
CA ASN A 478 -8.95 -28.35 4.52
C ASN A 478 -10.19 -28.40 3.63
N LEU A 479 -10.12 -29.12 2.50
CA LEU A 479 -11.19 -29.15 1.49
C LEU A 479 -12.49 -29.78 2.03
N LYS A 480 -12.37 -30.85 2.83
CA LYS A 480 -13.53 -31.56 3.40
C LYS A 480 -14.28 -30.70 4.39
N ALA A 481 -13.54 -29.96 5.23
CA ALA A 481 -14.14 -29.14 6.26
C ALA A 481 -14.78 -27.87 5.69
N ASN A 482 -14.17 -27.26 4.66
CA ASN A 482 -14.73 -26.09 4.00
C ASN A 482 -15.97 -26.42 3.17
N ARG A 483 -16.05 -27.62 2.57
CA ARG A 483 -17.28 -28.11 1.95
C ARG A 483 -18.44 -28.10 2.96
N ARG A 484 -18.23 -28.63 4.17
CA ARG A 484 -19.25 -28.69 5.22
C ARG A 484 -19.70 -27.29 5.66
N LEU A 485 -18.79 -26.32 5.74
CA LEU A 485 -19.12 -24.95 6.15
C LEU A 485 -19.92 -24.22 5.08
N ALA A 486 -19.51 -24.35 3.81
CA ALA A 486 -20.21 -23.71 2.72
C ALA A 486 -21.60 -24.34 2.46
N GLU A 487 -21.75 -25.65 2.62
CA GLU A 487 -23.07 -26.31 2.62
C GLU A 487 -23.96 -25.85 3.79
N ALA A 488 -23.35 -25.51 4.93
CA ALA A 488 -24.05 -24.97 6.09
C ALA A 488 -24.43 -23.47 5.95
N GLY A 489 -24.07 -22.81 4.85
CA GLY A 489 -24.39 -21.40 4.60
C GLY A 489 -23.68 -20.42 5.54
N VAL A 490 -22.60 -20.85 6.19
CA VAL A 490 -21.74 -19.97 6.99
C VAL A 490 -20.72 -19.34 6.02
N PRO A 491 -20.65 -18.00 5.91
CA PRO A 491 -19.75 -17.31 5.00
C PRO A 491 -18.27 -17.55 5.31
#